data_AF-E6PFF2-F1
#
_entry.id   AF-E6PFF2-F1
#
_cell.length_a   1.000
_cell.length_b   1.000
_cell.length_c   1.000
_cell.angle_alpha   90.00
_cell.angle_beta   90.00
_cell.angle_gamma   90.00
#
_symmetry.space_group_name_H-M   'P 1'
#
loop_
_entity.id
_entity.type
_entity.pdbx_description
1 polymer ?
#
loop_
_entity_poly.entity_id
_entity_poly.type
_entity_poly.pdbx_seq_one_letter_code
_entity_poly.pdbx_strand_id
1 'polypeptide(L)'
;MIPLLRATLLAFSSMLAILPNGFTYLASLAPQIRQDIRYATPNNFTGARVPGYDAPACILTTPAAKALLRVERTLLTHYLTLRVYDCYRPESAVDAFVAWSKRPNDLRNAALYYPNLSKSGLFARGYISERSRTAAAARSTSPSTASLWERHTTISIRSRAAMPPCPRKHARIACSSRC
;
A
#
# COMPACT_ATOMS: atom_id res chain seq x y z
N MET A 1 -34.13 33.88 -26.97
CA MET A 1 -32.79 33.47 -27.40
C MET A 1 -32.18 32.60 -26.31
N ILE A 2 -32.29 31.27 -26.43
CA ILE A 2 -31.83 30.28 -25.44
C ILE A 2 -30.51 29.72 -25.97
N PRO A 3 -29.34 29.91 -25.32
CA PRO A 3 -28.13 29.28 -25.79
C PRO A 3 -28.12 27.81 -25.36
N LEU A 4 -28.04 26.92 -26.36
CA LEU A 4 -27.82 25.49 -26.22
C LEU A 4 -26.48 25.24 -25.50
N LEU A 5 -26.53 24.81 -24.24
CA LEU A 5 -25.36 24.24 -23.56
C LEU A 5 -25.10 22.82 -24.09
N ARG A 6 -24.02 22.66 -24.85
CA ARG A 6 -23.46 21.35 -25.19
C ARG A 6 -22.86 20.72 -23.94
N ALA A 7 -23.54 19.72 -23.39
CA ALA A 7 -22.98 18.84 -22.37
C ALA A 7 -22.00 17.86 -23.03
N THR A 8 -20.71 18.14 -22.93
CA THR A 8 -19.65 17.18 -23.28
C THR A 8 -19.50 16.18 -22.13
N LEU A 9 -20.06 14.97 -22.29
CA LEU A 9 -19.73 13.84 -21.43
C LEU A 9 -18.28 13.40 -21.70
N LEU A 10 -17.37 13.74 -20.79
CA LEU A 10 -16.06 13.11 -20.71
C LEU A 10 -16.23 11.69 -20.15
N ALA A 11 -16.23 10.70 -21.03
CA ALA A 11 -16.17 9.29 -20.63
C ALA A 11 -14.79 9.00 -19.99
N PHE A 12 -14.77 8.80 -18.67
CA PHE A 12 -13.59 8.39 -17.93
C PHE A 12 -13.36 6.88 -18.16
N SER A 13 -12.65 6.53 -19.24
CA SER A 13 -12.21 5.14 -19.46
C SER A 13 -11.21 4.76 -18.39
N SER A 14 -11.67 3.99 -17.40
CA SER A 14 -10.83 3.41 -16.36
C SER A 14 -10.10 2.19 -16.94
N MET A 15 -8.87 2.38 -17.38
CA MET A 15 -8.02 1.29 -17.84
C MET A 15 -7.53 0.49 -16.61
N LEU A 16 -8.34 -0.46 -16.13
CA LEU A 16 -7.84 -1.45 -15.18
C LEU A 16 -6.81 -2.31 -15.91
N ALA A 17 -5.54 -2.13 -15.56
CA ALA A 17 -4.46 -2.96 -16.06
C ALA A 17 -4.74 -4.43 -15.72
N ILE A 18 -4.67 -5.30 -16.74
CA ILE A 18 -4.78 -6.75 -16.59
C ILE A 18 -3.59 -7.23 -15.78
N LEU A 19 -3.87 -7.83 -14.62
CA LEU A 19 -2.83 -8.41 -13.78
C LEU A 19 -2.38 -9.76 -14.33
N PRO A 20 -1.09 -10.13 -14.16
CA PRO A 20 -0.64 -11.48 -14.46
C PRO A 20 -1.42 -12.53 -13.66
N ASN A 21 -1.53 -13.74 -14.21
CA ASN A 21 -2.17 -14.87 -13.53
C ASN A 21 -1.52 -15.12 -12.15
N GLY A 22 -2.36 -15.37 -11.14
CA GLY A 22 -1.91 -15.58 -9.76
C GLY A 22 -1.73 -14.31 -8.94
N PHE A 23 -2.00 -13.13 -9.51
CA PHE A 23 -2.08 -11.86 -8.78
C PHE A 23 -3.51 -11.36 -8.68
N THR A 24 -3.77 -10.57 -7.64
CA THR A 24 -5.09 -9.99 -7.41
C THR A 24 -4.97 -8.63 -6.73
N TYR A 25 -5.94 -7.76 -6.99
CA TYR A 25 -6.12 -6.54 -6.22
C TYR A 25 -6.72 -6.90 -4.86
N LEU A 26 -6.07 -6.47 -3.78
CA LEU A 26 -6.56 -6.73 -2.43
C LEU A 26 -7.96 -6.15 -2.20
N ALA A 27 -8.24 -4.99 -2.81
CA ALA A 27 -9.56 -4.35 -2.76
C ALA A 27 -10.68 -5.26 -3.28
N SER A 28 -10.40 -6.09 -4.29
CA SER A 28 -11.38 -6.99 -4.89
C SER A 28 -11.72 -8.18 -3.98
N LEU A 29 -10.76 -8.64 -3.18
CA LEU A 29 -10.94 -9.82 -2.32
C LEU A 29 -11.29 -9.48 -0.86
N ALA A 30 -10.75 -8.39 -0.33
CA ALA A 30 -10.88 -7.97 1.06
C ALA A 30 -11.11 -6.45 1.17
N PRO A 31 -12.28 -5.94 0.72
CA PRO A 31 -12.55 -4.50 0.65
C PRO A 31 -12.59 -3.79 2.01
N GLN A 32 -12.74 -4.53 3.10
CA GLN A 32 -12.71 -3.98 4.47
C GLN A 32 -11.30 -3.53 4.88
N ILE A 33 -10.26 -4.18 4.33
CA ILE A 33 -8.86 -3.84 4.62
C ILE A 33 -8.55 -2.45 4.08
N ARG A 34 -8.08 -1.56 4.96
CA ARG A 34 -7.74 -0.18 4.61
C ARG A 34 -6.40 -0.15 3.87
N GLN A 35 -6.44 0.32 2.63
CA GLN A 35 -5.24 0.47 1.80
C GLN A 35 -4.78 1.93 1.83
N ASP A 36 -3.56 2.15 2.32
CA ASP A 36 -2.92 3.46 2.45
C ASP A 36 -1.54 3.37 1.80
N ILE A 37 -1.54 3.15 0.48
CA ILE A 37 -0.36 2.81 -0.32
C ILE A 37 0.59 4.01 -0.39
N ARG A 38 1.52 4.09 0.56
CA ARG A 38 2.31 5.30 0.84
C ARG A 38 3.20 5.71 -0.31
N TYR A 39 3.74 4.74 -1.06
CA TYR A 39 4.64 5.00 -2.17
C TYR A 39 3.95 5.55 -3.42
N ALA A 40 2.61 5.48 -3.51
CA ALA A 40 1.84 6.10 -4.57
C ALA A 40 1.65 7.63 -4.37
N THR A 41 2.04 8.17 -3.21
CA THR A 41 1.86 9.59 -2.84
C THR A 41 3.15 10.18 -2.27
N PRO A 42 3.30 11.51 -2.13
CA PRO A 42 4.43 12.12 -1.44
C PRO A 42 4.53 11.79 0.07
N ASN A 43 3.51 11.17 0.65
CA ASN A 43 3.43 10.78 2.06
C ASN A 43 4.26 9.52 2.37
N ASN A 44 5.55 9.55 2.04
CA ASN A 44 6.52 8.50 2.32
C ASN A 44 7.91 9.12 2.57
N PHE A 45 8.88 8.31 3.01
CA PHE A 45 10.21 8.79 3.39
C PHE A 45 11.00 9.48 2.26
N THR A 46 10.67 9.23 0.99
CA THR A 46 11.32 9.89 -0.16
C THR A 46 10.75 11.29 -0.43
N GLY A 47 9.56 11.61 0.07
CA GLY A 47 8.88 12.89 -0.16
C GLY A 47 8.31 13.07 -1.57
N ALA A 48 8.31 12.02 -2.40
CA ALA A 48 7.74 12.03 -3.74
C ALA A 48 7.04 10.70 -4.05
N ARG A 49 6.18 10.68 -5.06
CA ARG A 49 5.64 9.42 -5.60
C ARG A 49 6.79 8.56 -6.13
N VAL A 50 6.83 7.30 -5.73
CA VAL A 50 7.89 6.37 -6.11
C VAL A 50 7.58 5.78 -7.50
N PRO A 51 8.56 5.71 -8.41
CA PRO A 51 8.39 5.05 -9.70
C PRO A 51 7.82 3.63 -9.58
N GLY A 52 6.87 3.29 -10.47
CA GLY A 52 6.17 2.00 -10.49
C GLY A 52 4.95 1.90 -9.58
N TYR A 53 4.68 2.89 -8.71
CA TYR A 53 3.42 2.96 -7.95
C TYR A 53 2.42 3.86 -8.67
N ASP A 54 1.86 3.34 -9.78
CA ASP A 54 1.11 4.22 -10.66
C ASP A 54 -0.23 4.68 -10.11
N ALA A 55 -0.85 3.79 -9.33
CA ALA A 55 -2.08 4.02 -8.61
C ALA A 55 -1.91 3.58 -7.13
N PRO A 56 -2.72 4.11 -6.20
CA PRO A 56 -2.73 3.68 -4.80
C PRO A 56 -3.45 2.33 -4.64
N ALA A 57 -3.04 1.32 -5.40
CA ALA A 57 -3.63 -0.01 -5.42
C ALA A 57 -2.70 -1.05 -4.78
N CYS A 58 -3.23 -1.87 -3.88
CA CYS A 58 -2.50 -3.02 -3.33
C CYS A 58 -2.68 -4.24 -4.23
N ILE A 59 -1.60 -4.65 -4.89
CA ILE A 59 -1.54 -5.90 -5.66
C ILE A 59 -0.76 -6.92 -4.84
N LEU A 60 -1.29 -8.14 -4.73
CA LEU A 60 -0.66 -9.25 -4.01
C LEU A 60 -0.81 -10.53 -4.83
N THR A 61 -0.01 -11.55 -4.50
CA THR A 61 -0.31 -12.90 -4.96
C THR A 61 -1.66 -13.35 -4.39
N THR A 62 -2.45 -14.08 -5.16
CA THR A 62 -3.77 -14.57 -4.75
C THR A 62 -3.72 -15.36 -3.44
N PRO A 63 -2.73 -16.26 -3.19
CA PRO A 63 -2.60 -16.93 -1.89
C PRO A 63 -2.37 -15.97 -0.72
N ALA A 64 -1.52 -14.95 -0.90
CA ALA A 64 -1.25 -13.96 0.15
C ALA A 64 -2.49 -13.11 0.45
N ALA A 65 -3.22 -12.67 -0.57
CA ALA A 65 -4.47 -11.93 -0.40
C ALA A 65 -5.53 -12.76 0.35
N LYS A 66 -5.65 -14.06 0.03
CA LYS A 66 -6.54 -14.99 0.76
C LYS A 66 -6.10 -15.17 2.21
N ALA A 67 -4.80 -15.21 2.50
CA ALA A 67 -4.29 -15.28 3.87
C ALA A 67 -4.64 -14.02 4.67
N LEU A 68 -4.45 -12.83 4.09
CA LEU A 68 -4.86 -11.57 4.72
C LEU A 68 -6.36 -11.53 4.98
N LEU A 69 -7.19 -12.01 4.06
CA LEU A 69 -8.63 -12.08 4.26
C LEU A 69 -9.00 -12.95 5.48
N ARG A 70 -8.29 -14.06 5.71
CA ARG A 70 -8.52 -14.90 6.89
C ARG A 70 -8.19 -14.14 8.18
N VAL A 71 -7.06 -13.43 8.21
CA VAL A 71 -6.66 -12.61 9.35
C VAL A 71 -7.66 -11.47 9.59
N GLU A 72 -8.10 -10.78 8.53
CA GLU A 72 -9.08 -9.71 8.61
C GLU A 72 -10.40 -10.21 9.23
N ARG A 73 -10.88 -11.40 8.81
CA ARG A 73 -12.11 -11.99 9.37
C ARG A 73 -12.00 -12.20 10.88
N THR A 74 -10.86 -12.67 11.36
CA THR A 74 -10.62 -12.82 12.80
C THR A 74 -10.55 -11.46 13.50
N LEU A 75 -9.89 -10.47 12.90
CA LEU A 75 -9.77 -9.14 13.51
C LEU A 75 -11.11 -8.40 13.61
N LEU A 76 -12.00 -8.61 12.63
CA LEU A 76 -13.32 -7.99 12.62
C LEU A 76 -14.19 -8.43 13.81
N THR A 77 -14.01 -9.65 14.35
CA THR A 77 -14.73 -10.08 15.57
C THR A 77 -14.30 -9.31 16.82
N HIS A 78 -13.13 -8.67 16.76
CA HIS A 78 -12.58 -7.81 17.80
C HIS A 78 -12.75 -6.32 17.49
N TYR A 79 -13.56 -5.96 16.49
CA TYR A 79 -13.70 -4.58 16.02
C TYR A 79 -12.37 -3.97 15.58
N LEU A 80 -11.47 -4.78 15.03
CA LEU A 80 -10.20 -4.36 14.46
C LEU A 80 -10.22 -4.56 12.94
N THR A 81 -9.41 -3.79 12.22
CA THR A 81 -9.17 -3.99 10.78
C THR A 81 -7.70 -3.80 10.46
N LEU A 82 -7.25 -4.46 9.40
CA LEU A 82 -5.92 -4.29 8.85
C LEU A 82 -5.83 -2.96 8.10
N ARG A 83 -4.69 -2.28 8.29
CA ARG A 83 -4.23 -1.21 7.41
C ARG A 83 -2.93 -1.62 6.72
N VAL A 84 -2.93 -1.57 5.41
CA VAL A 84 -1.80 -1.97 4.56
C VAL A 84 -1.19 -0.73 3.92
N TYR A 85 0.12 -0.57 4.09
CA TYR A 85 0.86 0.59 3.56
C TYR A 85 1.66 0.28 2.30
N ASP A 86 1.98 -0.99 2.06
CA ASP A 86 2.70 -1.46 0.88
C ASP A 86 2.39 -2.94 0.59
N CYS A 87 2.44 -3.30 -0.70
CA CYS A 87 2.15 -4.63 -1.24
C CYS A 87 3.20 -5.02 -2.28
N TYR A 88 2.80 -5.34 -3.52
CA TYR A 88 3.74 -5.53 -4.62
C TYR A 88 4.62 -4.29 -4.81
N ARG A 89 5.94 -4.51 -4.82
CA ARG A 89 6.96 -3.48 -5.02
C ARG A 89 7.72 -3.78 -6.31
N PRO A 90 7.55 -2.97 -7.37
CA PRO A 90 8.27 -3.16 -8.63
C PRO A 90 9.77 -2.87 -8.46
N GLU A 91 10.59 -3.41 -9.35
CA GLU A 91 12.06 -3.19 -9.32
C GLU A 91 12.41 -1.71 -9.47
N SER A 92 11.69 -0.97 -10.32
CA SER A 92 11.88 0.48 -10.47
C SER A 92 11.72 1.25 -9.16
N ALA A 93 10.88 0.79 -8.22
CA ALA A 93 10.78 1.38 -6.90
C ALA A 93 12.01 1.10 -6.03
N VAL A 94 12.60 -0.09 -6.16
CA VAL A 94 13.83 -0.47 -5.46
C VAL A 94 15.00 0.39 -5.96
N ASP A 95 15.13 0.52 -7.27
CA ASP A 95 16.15 1.37 -7.89
C ASP A 95 15.99 2.83 -7.46
N ALA A 96 14.74 3.31 -7.37
CA ALA A 96 14.44 4.64 -6.86
C ALA A 96 14.86 4.82 -5.39
N PHE A 97 14.69 3.82 -4.53
CA PHE A 97 15.15 3.86 -3.14
C PHE A 97 16.67 3.89 -3.03
N VAL A 98 17.37 3.13 -3.88
CA VAL A 98 18.84 3.15 -3.97
C VAL A 98 19.33 4.51 -4.51
N ALA A 99 18.70 5.06 -5.54
CA ALA A 99 19.04 6.38 -6.06
C ALA A 99 18.76 7.50 -5.04
N TRP A 100 17.66 7.39 -4.28
CA TRP A 100 17.33 8.32 -3.20
C TRP A 100 18.33 8.25 -2.04
N SER A 101 18.86 7.06 -1.73
CA SER A 101 19.82 6.90 -0.63
C SER A 101 21.17 7.53 -0.92
N LYS A 102 21.59 7.51 -2.19
CA LYS A 102 22.81 8.16 -2.69
C LYS A 102 22.74 9.69 -2.70
N ARG A 103 21.59 10.29 -2.38
CA ARG A 103 21.41 11.75 -2.28
C ARG A 103 21.36 12.17 -0.80
N PRO A 104 22.50 12.35 -0.11
CA PRO A 104 22.53 12.58 1.34
C PRO A 104 21.81 13.86 1.78
N ASN A 105 21.80 14.89 0.93
CA ASN A 105 21.21 16.20 1.23
C ASN A 105 19.68 16.25 1.00
N ASP A 106 19.06 15.19 0.46
CA ASP A 106 17.61 15.12 0.32
C ASP A 106 16.97 14.69 1.65
N LEU A 107 16.71 15.67 2.52
CA LEU A 107 16.21 15.50 3.89
C LEU A 107 14.75 15.92 4.09
N ARG A 108 14.00 16.15 3.00
CA ARG A 108 12.64 16.69 3.02
C ARG A 108 11.71 16.05 4.07
N ASN A 109 11.85 14.73 4.26
CA ASN A 109 11.03 13.94 5.18
C ASN A 109 11.82 13.28 6.32
N ALA A 110 13.07 13.69 6.54
CA ALA A 110 13.95 13.10 7.56
C ALA A 110 13.36 13.23 8.97
N ALA A 111 12.90 14.42 9.34
CA ALA A 111 12.31 14.68 10.67
C ALA A 111 11.08 13.79 10.97
N LEU A 112 10.31 13.44 9.94
CA LEU A 112 9.08 12.66 10.09
C LEU A 112 9.33 11.15 10.10
N TYR A 113 10.28 10.65 9.30
CA TYR A 113 10.46 9.20 9.10
C TYR A 113 11.75 8.65 9.72
N TYR A 114 12.79 9.45 9.87
CA TYR A 114 14.09 9.01 10.36
C TYR A 114 14.86 10.14 11.11
N PRO A 115 14.27 10.76 12.16
CA PRO A 115 14.79 11.99 12.76
C PRO A 115 16.20 11.86 13.34
N ASN A 116 16.58 10.66 13.80
CA ASN A 116 17.84 10.41 14.50
C ASN A 116 18.80 9.53 13.69
N LEU A 117 18.55 9.36 12.38
CA LEU A 117 19.29 8.44 11.53
C LEU A 117 19.81 9.13 10.28
N SER A 118 21.06 8.84 9.92
CA SER A 118 21.55 9.14 8.57
C SER A 118 20.96 8.15 7.57
N LYS A 119 20.98 8.51 6.28
CA LYS A 119 20.55 7.58 5.21
C LYS A 119 21.38 6.30 5.19
N SER A 120 22.69 6.37 5.41
CA SER A 120 23.55 5.17 5.54
C SER A 120 23.12 4.31 6.74
N GLY A 121 22.70 4.92 7.84
CA GLY A 121 22.13 4.24 9.00
C GLY A 121 20.85 3.47 8.72
N LEU A 122 20.05 3.87 7.71
CA LEU A 122 18.84 3.14 7.30
C LEU A 122 19.16 1.81 6.62
N PHE A 123 20.24 1.76 5.82
CA PHE A 123 20.70 0.53 5.16
C PHE A 123 21.41 -0.38 6.14
N ALA A 124 22.30 0.17 6.97
CA ALA A 124 23.03 -0.59 7.98
C ALA A 124 22.08 -1.31 8.97
N ARG A 125 20.95 -0.69 9.31
CA ARG A 125 19.92 -1.27 10.18
C ARG A 125 18.87 -2.11 9.44
N GLY A 126 18.97 -2.27 8.12
CA GLY A 126 18.08 -3.10 7.32
C GLY A 126 16.66 -2.56 7.13
N TYR A 127 16.41 -1.26 7.38
CA TYR A 127 15.10 -0.64 7.11
C TYR A 127 14.82 -0.51 5.62
N ILE A 128 15.87 -0.31 4.82
CA ILE A 128 15.82 -0.29 3.36
C ILE A 128 16.77 -1.39 2.86
N SER A 129 16.22 -2.35 2.13
CA SER A 129 17.01 -3.44 1.53
C SER A 129 17.29 -3.16 0.07
N GLU A 130 18.53 -3.39 -0.37
CA GLU A 130 18.95 -3.29 -1.78
C GLU A 130 18.21 -4.29 -2.69
N ARG A 131 17.66 -5.36 -2.10
CA ARG A 131 16.76 -6.31 -2.77
C ARG A 131 15.40 -6.28 -2.10
N SER A 132 14.33 -6.02 -2.86
CA SER A 132 12.97 -6.20 -2.33
C SER A 132 12.54 -7.65 -2.49
N ARG A 133 12.04 -8.25 -1.40
CA ARG A 133 11.48 -9.60 -1.42
C ARG A 133 10.28 -9.71 -2.35
N THR A 134 9.57 -8.60 -2.57
CA THR A 134 8.36 -8.56 -3.40
C THR A 134 8.62 -8.51 -4.90
N ALA A 135 9.71 -7.87 -5.34
CA ALA A 135 10.11 -7.92 -6.76
C ALA A 135 10.55 -9.32 -7.20
N ALA A 136 11.20 -10.07 -6.30
CA ALA A 136 11.63 -11.44 -6.57
C ALA A 136 10.46 -12.39 -6.88
N ALA A 137 9.29 -12.17 -6.27
CA ALA A 137 8.09 -12.98 -6.51
C ALA A 137 7.53 -12.85 -7.94
N ALA A 138 7.85 -11.78 -8.68
CA ALA A 138 7.43 -11.61 -10.08
C ALA A 138 8.40 -12.24 -11.09
N ARG A 139 9.65 -12.54 -10.70
CA ARG A 139 10.68 -13.12 -11.59
C ARG A 139 10.62 -14.64 -11.74
N SER A 140 9.86 -15.31 -10.88
CA SER A 140 9.82 -16.77 -10.80
C SER A 140 8.52 -17.31 -11.42
N THR A 141 8.44 -17.33 -12.74
CA THR A 141 7.50 -18.17 -13.51
C THR A 141 8.25 -19.31 -14.21
N SER A 142 9.19 -19.95 -13.52
CA SER A 142 9.83 -21.20 -13.96
C SER A 142 9.45 -22.35 -13.01
N PRO A 143 9.01 -23.53 -13.50
CA PRO A 143 8.31 -24.53 -12.68
C PRO A 143 9.18 -25.33 -11.68
N SER A 144 10.49 -25.09 -11.55
CA SER A 144 11.42 -26.07 -10.95
C SER A 144 11.91 -25.81 -9.53
N THR A 145 11.47 -24.76 -8.81
CA THR A 145 12.01 -24.44 -7.46
C THR A 145 10.94 -24.19 -6.39
N ALA A 146 10.02 -25.15 -6.25
CA ALA A 146 8.93 -25.11 -5.27
C ALA A 146 9.37 -25.22 -3.79
N SER A 147 10.65 -25.45 -3.47
CA SER A 147 11.14 -25.63 -2.08
C SER A 147 11.72 -24.38 -1.40
N LEU A 148 11.72 -23.23 -2.07
CA LEU A 148 12.27 -21.96 -1.54
C LEU A 148 11.21 -20.89 -1.24
N TRP A 149 9.92 -21.22 -1.39
CA TRP A 149 8.85 -20.23 -1.54
C TRP A 149 8.14 -19.75 -0.26
N GLU A 150 8.53 -20.22 0.93
CA GLU A 150 7.84 -19.84 2.17
C GLU A 150 8.34 -18.53 2.82
N ARG A 151 9.34 -17.84 2.26
CA ARG A 151 9.96 -16.72 2.96
C ARG A 151 9.37 -15.35 2.59
N HIS A 152 8.22 -15.09 3.19
CA HIS A 152 7.71 -13.78 3.64
C HIS A 152 7.61 -12.64 2.60
N THR A 153 6.41 -12.45 2.04
CA THR A 153 5.94 -11.15 1.54
C THR A 153 6.12 -10.11 2.65
N THR A 154 6.95 -9.08 2.44
CA THR A 154 7.06 -7.97 3.41
C THR A 154 5.88 -7.04 3.21
N ILE A 155 4.79 -7.30 3.92
CA ILE A 155 3.61 -6.42 3.96
C ILE A 155 3.77 -5.54 5.19
N SER A 156 3.76 -4.21 4.98
CA SER A 156 3.72 -3.29 6.13
C SER A 156 2.28 -3.17 6.60
N ILE A 157 1.97 -3.87 7.68
CA ILE A 157 0.64 -3.97 8.28
C ILE A 157 0.66 -3.28 9.63
N ARG A 158 -0.34 -2.43 9.89
CA ARG A 158 -0.68 -2.01 11.23
C ARG A 158 -2.13 -2.39 11.53
N SER A 159 -2.37 -3.09 12.62
CA SER A 159 -3.72 -3.21 13.17
C SER A 159 -4.10 -1.85 13.80
N ARG A 160 -5.25 -1.32 13.42
CA ARG A 160 -5.85 -0.18 14.11
C ARG A 160 -7.27 -0.61 14.47
N ALA A 161 -7.73 -0.25 15.66
CA ALA A 161 -9.13 -0.46 16.02
C ALA A 161 -10.02 0.22 14.98
N ALA A 162 -10.94 -0.56 14.40
CA ALA A 162 -12.05 0.01 13.69
C ALA A 162 -12.91 0.70 14.76
N MET A 163 -13.32 1.94 14.50
CA MET A 163 -14.23 2.64 15.39
C MET A 163 -15.53 1.82 15.45
N PRO A 164 -16.00 1.36 16.62
CA PRO A 164 -17.21 0.55 16.70
C PRO A 164 -18.38 1.34 16.12
N PRO A 165 -19.36 0.67 15.48
CA PRO A 165 -20.58 1.35 15.02
C PRO A 165 -21.20 2.08 16.22
N CYS A 166 -21.35 3.40 16.09
CA CYS A 166 -21.95 4.22 17.13
C CYS A 166 -23.33 3.63 17.48
N PRO A 167 -23.59 3.25 18.74
CA PRO A 167 -24.86 2.65 19.10
C PRO A 167 -25.97 3.67 18.82
N ARG A 168 -26.83 3.36 17.85
CA ARG A 168 -28.07 4.11 17.59
C ARG A 168 -29.09 3.84 18.69
N LYS A 169 -28.84 4.32 19.90
CA LYS A 169 -29.90 4.55 20.89
C LYS A 169 -29.59 5.88 21.58
N HIS A 170 -30.49 6.83 21.38
CA HIS A 170 -30.46 8.22 21.88
C HIS A 170 -29.63 9.20 21.04
N ALA A 171 -30.12 9.46 19.82
CA ALA A 171 -29.81 10.68 19.08
C ALA A 171 -30.33 11.90 19.85
N ARG A 172 -29.46 12.54 20.63
CA ARG A 172 -29.43 13.96 20.97
C ARG A 172 -28.24 14.15 21.91
N ILE A 173 -27.16 14.69 21.37
CA ILE A 173 -26.14 15.58 21.96
C ILE A 173 -24.82 15.39 21.18
N ALA A 174 -24.49 16.43 20.40
CA ALA A 174 -23.18 16.86 19.93
C ALA A 174 -22.22 15.82 19.30
N CYS A 175 -22.32 15.65 17.97
CA CYS A 175 -21.14 15.33 17.17
C CYS A 175 -20.35 16.64 16.95
N SER A 176 -19.50 17.00 17.91
CA SER A 176 -18.63 18.18 17.85
C SER A 176 -17.22 17.78 17.39
N SER A 177 -16.97 18.01 16.10
CA SER A 177 -15.68 18.38 15.50
C SER A 177 -14.40 17.79 16.11
N ARG A 178 -14.04 16.59 15.64
CA ARG A 178 -12.69 16.22 15.18
C ARG A 178 -12.74 14.81 14.58
N CYS A 179 -12.82 14.74 13.26
CA CYS A 179 -12.43 13.61 12.41
C CYS A 179 -11.94 14.18 11.09
#